data_AF-A0A2V7JNX5-F1
#
_entry.id   AF-A0A2V7JNX5-F1
#
_cell.length_a   1.000
_cell.length_b   1.000
_cell.length_c   1.000
_cell.angle_alpha   90.00
_cell.angle_beta   90.00
_cell.angle_gamma   90.00
#
_symmetry.space_group_name_H-M   'P 1'
#
loop_
_entity.id
_entity.type
_entity.pdbx_description
1 polymer ?
#
loop_
_entity_poly.entity_id
_entity_poly.type
_entity_poly.pdbx_seq_one_letter_code
_entity_poly.pdbx_strand_id
1 'polypeptide(L)'
;MASPWADAPLTFTSLRAAPAVRSFAQYRELVDATLRRLRVNYTSPDRRAPLGAFATISSGYDSAAVAVLVKDLGVEAYFTCRRSNTHMPRWASRRAVDDGTPIARRLGLATIPLDTRRSRVTEDELYFLAPGCAPPTLALHGLARHIERRRPAVLFTGFLGDEVWDRDPRERRYQDAGITRGDTTALMLSEIRLKSGFINVPVPALCARRVQDLAVVSDSTEMAPWRLGAGDYDRPIPRRILEEAGVPRALFAGRKKAVVRTYTWPRNHALRPSYFADVRARYGRGAGFVYLHQAVNHLAFWGFVGYHLLRRKLWSIKPPKTPAVLVGRRFDFGYLLFLWAARTLAARLAAVLKASGVVPVPPERRRRTPPRTPAPWPRATSADPTP
;
A
#
# COMPACT_ATOMS: atom_id res chain seq x y z
N MET A 1 15.38 -36.99 -14.95
CA MET A 1 13.95 -37.20 -14.60
C MET A 1 13.27 -35.83 -14.57
N ALA A 2 12.45 -35.54 -15.58
CA ALA A 2 11.64 -34.33 -15.63
C ALA A 2 10.61 -34.35 -14.48
N SER A 3 10.40 -33.20 -13.82
CA SER A 3 9.39 -33.08 -12.77
C SER A 3 8.01 -33.35 -13.37
N PRO A 4 7.16 -34.21 -12.77
CA PRO A 4 5.78 -34.43 -13.22
C PRO A 4 4.88 -33.19 -13.11
N TRP A 5 5.43 -32.07 -12.62
CA TRP A 5 4.76 -30.77 -12.48
C TRP A 5 5.31 -29.71 -13.45
N ALA A 6 6.19 -30.07 -14.39
CA ALA A 6 6.88 -29.09 -15.23
C ALA A 6 6.01 -28.51 -16.35
N ASP A 7 4.95 -29.19 -16.82
CA ASP A 7 4.30 -28.82 -18.09
C ASP A 7 2.77 -28.68 -18.04
N ALA A 8 2.13 -28.79 -16.87
CA ALA A 8 0.71 -28.46 -16.75
C ALA A 8 0.56 -26.97 -16.39
N PRO A 9 -0.04 -26.12 -17.25
CA PRO A 9 -0.33 -24.75 -16.87
C PRO A 9 -1.24 -24.74 -15.64
N LEU A 10 -0.73 -24.21 -14.52
CA LEU A 10 -1.54 -24.01 -13.32
C LEU A 10 -2.67 -23.03 -13.65
N THR A 11 -3.90 -23.55 -13.73
CA THR A 11 -5.10 -22.75 -13.94
C THR A 11 -5.72 -22.41 -12.60
N PHE A 12 -5.79 -21.11 -12.29
CA PHE A 12 -6.46 -20.62 -11.08
C PHE A 12 -7.91 -20.26 -11.41
N THR A 13 -8.84 -21.13 -11.03
CA THR A 13 -10.28 -20.85 -11.16
C THR A 13 -10.83 -20.37 -9.84
N SER A 14 -11.34 -19.14 -9.82
CA SER A 14 -11.98 -18.62 -8.63
C SER A 14 -13.43 -19.10 -8.54
N LEU A 15 -13.79 -19.76 -7.42
CA LEU A 15 -15.08 -20.42 -7.22
C LEU A 15 -16.29 -19.48 -7.14
N ARG A 16 -16.08 -18.17 -7.02
CA ARG A 16 -17.16 -17.18 -7.00
C ARG A 16 -17.38 -16.68 -8.42
N ALA A 17 -18.59 -16.61 -8.96
CA ALA A 17 -18.77 -15.92 -10.24
C ALA A 17 -18.47 -14.41 -10.09
N ALA A 18 -17.97 -13.77 -11.14
CA ALA A 18 -17.87 -12.31 -11.24
C ALA A 18 -18.49 -11.89 -12.58
N PRO A 19 -19.29 -10.82 -12.67
CA PRO A 19 -19.82 -10.35 -13.95
C PRO A 19 -18.67 -10.01 -14.91
N ALA A 20 -18.78 -10.36 -16.19
CA ALA A 20 -17.79 -9.95 -17.20
C ALA A 20 -17.84 -8.43 -17.42
N VAL A 21 -16.71 -7.85 -17.85
CA VAL A 21 -16.58 -6.41 -18.11
C VAL A 21 -16.13 -6.17 -19.55
N ARG A 22 -17.06 -5.80 -20.44
CA ARG A 22 -16.77 -5.67 -21.88
C ARG A 22 -16.52 -4.23 -22.35
N SER A 23 -16.85 -3.26 -21.51
CA SER A 23 -16.68 -1.84 -21.82
C SER A 23 -16.49 -1.02 -20.54
N PHE A 24 -16.00 0.20 -20.70
CA PHE A 24 -15.92 1.18 -19.62
C PHE A 24 -17.29 1.51 -19.03
N ALA A 25 -18.33 1.60 -19.86
CA ALA A 25 -19.69 1.86 -19.38
C ALA A 25 -20.18 0.73 -18.44
N GLN A 26 -19.97 -0.52 -18.83
CA GLN A 26 -20.33 -1.67 -17.99
C GLN A 26 -19.50 -1.71 -16.70
N TYR A 27 -18.21 -1.39 -16.79
CA TYR A 27 -17.36 -1.24 -15.61
C TYR A 27 -17.92 -0.20 -14.62
N ARG A 28 -18.26 0.99 -15.14
CA ARG A 28 -18.84 2.09 -14.35
C ARG A 28 -20.14 1.69 -13.66
N GLU A 29 -21.03 1.02 -14.38
CA GLU A 29 -22.31 0.54 -13.86
C GLU A 29 -22.11 -0.49 -12.73
N LEU A 30 -21.23 -1.47 -12.92
CA LEU A 30 -20.95 -2.50 -11.91
C LEU A 30 -20.36 -1.91 -10.62
N VAL A 31 -19.43 -0.95 -10.76
CA VAL A 31 -18.85 -0.26 -9.62
C VAL A 31 -19.90 0.59 -8.91
N ASP A 32 -20.69 1.38 -9.64
CA ASP A 32 -21.76 2.22 -9.05
C ASP A 32 -22.80 1.37 -8.32
N ALA A 33 -23.30 0.30 -8.96
CA ALA A 33 -24.26 -0.61 -8.34
C ALA A 33 -23.71 -1.24 -7.04
N THR A 34 -22.44 -1.63 -7.04
CA THR A 34 -21.78 -2.19 -5.84
C THR A 34 -21.63 -1.14 -4.75
N LEU A 35 -21.21 0.08 -5.09
CA LEU A 35 -21.05 1.18 -4.16
C LEU A 35 -22.39 1.63 -3.55
N ARG A 36 -23.47 1.66 -4.33
CA ARG A 36 -24.83 1.94 -3.82
C ARG A 36 -25.30 0.88 -2.84
N ARG A 37 -25.03 -0.41 -3.10
CA ARG A 37 -25.33 -1.50 -2.15
C ARG A 37 -24.53 -1.35 -0.85
N LEU A 38 -23.26 -0.97 -0.94
CA LEU A 38 -22.45 -0.66 0.23
C LEU A 38 -23.06 0.51 1.02
N ARG A 39 -23.49 1.57 0.33
CA ARG A 39 -24.21 2.70 0.94
C ARG A 39 -25.43 2.25 1.72
N VAL A 40 -26.35 1.55 1.08
CA VAL A 40 -27.55 1.00 1.76
C VAL A 40 -27.16 0.24 3.02
N ASN A 41 -26.09 -0.56 2.97
CA ASN A 41 -25.64 -1.33 4.11
C ASN A 41 -25.03 -0.47 5.24
N TYR A 42 -24.15 0.49 4.93
CA TYR A 42 -23.49 1.28 6.00
C TYR A 42 -24.40 2.38 6.56
N THR A 43 -25.42 2.82 5.82
CA THR A 43 -26.44 3.76 6.29
C THR A 43 -27.71 3.08 6.83
N SER A 44 -27.77 1.74 6.86
CA SER A 44 -28.96 1.03 7.34
C SER A 44 -29.22 1.36 8.82
N PRO A 45 -30.48 1.70 9.18
CA PRO A 45 -30.87 1.95 10.56
C PRO A 45 -30.82 0.68 11.43
N ASP A 46 -30.82 -0.50 10.82
CA ASP A 46 -30.75 -1.80 11.51
C ASP A 46 -29.35 -2.09 12.07
N ARG A 47 -28.35 -1.27 11.72
CA ARG A 47 -27.00 -1.40 12.28
C ARG A 47 -27.01 -0.98 13.74
N ARG A 48 -26.54 -1.88 14.60
CA ARG A 48 -26.27 -1.59 16.03
C ARG A 48 -25.40 -0.33 16.25
N ALA A 49 -24.47 -0.06 15.35
CA ALA A 49 -23.67 1.16 15.35
C ALA A 49 -23.73 1.83 13.98
N PRO A 50 -24.17 3.11 13.89
CA PRO A 50 -24.20 3.84 12.62
C PRO A 50 -22.77 4.06 12.11
N LEU A 51 -22.56 3.82 10.81
CA LEU A 51 -21.25 4.00 10.20
C LEU A 51 -21.14 5.38 9.54
N GLY A 52 -20.01 6.06 9.78
CA GLY A 52 -19.59 7.20 8.97
C GLY A 52 -19.02 6.75 7.62
N ALA A 53 -18.84 7.69 6.70
CA ALA A 53 -18.22 7.43 5.41
C ALA A 53 -17.10 8.44 5.13
N PHE A 54 -15.90 7.95 4.89
CA PHE A 54 -14.74 8.76 4.54
C PHE A 54 -14.06 8.21 3.29
N ALA A 55 -13.28 9.05 2.64
CA ALA A 55 -12.45 8.63 1.51
C ALA A 55 -11.06 9.26 1.60
N THR A 56 -10.13 8.78 0.78
CA THR A 56 -8.81 9.40 0.60
C THR A 56 -8.75 10.10 -0.75
N ILE A 57 -8.05 11.24 -0.82
CA ILE A 57 -7.80 11.95 -2.07
C ILE A 57 -6.36 12.47 -2.11
N SER A 58 -5.67 12.21 -3.21
CA SER A 58 -4.32 12.71 -3.48
C SER A 58 -4.22 13.24 -4.90
N SER A 59 -3.02 13.62 -5.32
CA SER A 59 -2.76 14.06 -6.70
C SER A 59 -2.53 12.90 -7.68
N GLY A 60 -2.67 11.65 -7.24
CA GLY A 60 -2.54 10.45 -8.07
C GLY A 60 -3.79 10.14 -8.89
N TYR A 61 -3.73 9.11 -9.76
CA TYR A 61 -4.92 8.64 -10.48
C TYR A 61 -5.94 8.02 -9.51
N ASP A 62 -5.48 7.12 -8.64
CA ASP A 62 -6.40 6.13 -8.07
C ASP A 62 -7.32 6.74 -7.03
N SER A 63 -6.75 7.38 -6.01
CA SER A 63 -7.52 8.03 -4.94
C SER A 63 -8.40 9.17 -5.49
N ALA A 64 -7.96 9.88 -6.54
CA ALA A 64 -8.74 10.92 -7.18
C ALA A 64 -9.94 10.33 -7.95
N ALA A 65 -9.73 9.28 -8.75
CA ALA A 65 -10.81 8.61 -9.46
C ALA A 65 -11.81 7.95 -8.49
N VAL A 66 -11.31 7.36 -7.40
CA VAL A 66 -12.15 6.88 -6.30
C VAL A 66 -12.96 8.00 -5.69
N ALA A 67 -12.37 9.17 -5.47
CA ALA A 67 -13.09 10.30 -4.90
C ALA A 67 -14.28 10.73 -5.78
N VAL A 68 -14.13 10.70 -7.10
CA VAL A 68 -15.23 10.90 -8.06
C VAL A 68 -16.28 9.80 -7.97
N LEU A 69 -15.86 8.53 -7.88
CA LEU A 69 -16.76 7.38 -7.81
C LEU A 69 -17.65 7.38 -6.57
N VAL A 70 -17.18 7.94 -5.44
CA VAL A 70 -17.88 7.84 -4.15
C VAL A 70 -18.54 9.15 -3.69
N LYS A 71 -18.39 10.26 -4.42
CA LYS A 71 -18.84 11.59 -3.98
C LYS A 71 -20.33 11.68 -3.64
N ASP A 72 -21.16 10.94 -4.38
CA ASP A 72 -22.62 11.00 -4.22
C ASP A 72 -23.13 9.98 -3.18
N LEU A 73 -22.23 9.31 -2.44
CA LEU A 73 -22.59 8.30 -1.45
C LEU A 73 -22.77 8.85 -0.02
N GLY A 74 -22.67 10.17 0.16
CA GLY A 74 -22.71 10.79 1.49
C GLY A 74 -21.39 10.64 2.25
N VAL A 75 -20.27 10.76 1.55
CA VAL A 75 -18.94 10.82 2.16
C VAL A 75 -18.79 12.13 2.93
N GLU A 76 -18.49 12.05 4.22
CA GLU A 76 -18.40 13.19 5.12
C GLU A 76 -17.20 14.08 4.78
N ALA A 77 -16.05 13.46 4.52
CA ALA A 77 -14.82 14.17 4.20
C ALA A 77 -13.77 13.28 3.54
N TYR A 78 -12.83 13.94 2.86
CA TYR A 78 -11.74 13.34 2.12
C TYR A 78 -10.40 13.65 2.77
N PHE A 79 -9.70 12.62 3.22
CA PHE A 79 -8.38 12.76 3.80
C PHE A 79 -7.33 13.00 2.72
N THR A 80 -6.45 13.99 2.93
CA THR A 80 -5.40 14.32 1.95
C THR A 80 -4.05 14.59 2.59
N CYS A 81 -2.97 14.21 1.90
CA CYS A 81 -1.60 14.41 2.35
C CYS A 81 -0.94 15.58 1.62
N ARG A 82 -0.48 16.61 2.33
CA ARG A 82 0.23 17.72 1.68
C ARG A 82 1.69 17.39 1.29
N ARG A 83 2.15 16.16 1.50
CA ARG A 83 3.55 15.74 1.33
C ARG A 83 3.63 14.35 0.71
N SER A 84 4.50 14.20 -0.29
CA SER A 84 4.93 12.89 -0.79
C SER A 84 6.12 12.35 0.03
N ASN A 85 6.53 11.11 -0.26
CA ASN A 85 7.72 10.50 0.34
C ASN A 85 9.05 10.91 -0.31
N THR A 86 9.07 11.90 -1.22
CA THR A 86 10.33 12.34 -1.83
C THR A 86 11.26 12.96 -0.79
N HIS A 87 12.56 12.65 -0.90
CA HIS A 87 13.62 13.27 -0.09
C HIS A 87 14.00 14.69 -0.58
N MET A 88 13.45 15.14 -1.72
CA MET A 88 13.73 16.46 -2.27
C MET A 88 13.03 17.58 -1.49
N PRO A 89 13.71 18.71 -1.20
CA PRO A 89 13.09 19.88 -0.60
C PRO A 89 11.91 20.43 -1.44
N ARG A 90 10.91 21.02 -0.77
CA ARG A 90 9.70 21.55 -1.43
C ARG A 90 9.99 22.65 -2.44
N TRP A 91 10.92 23.54 -2.12
CA TRP A 91 11.35 24.62 -3.01
C TRP A 91 12.10 24.07 -4.23
N ALA A 92 12.78 22.93 -4.08
CA ALA A 92 13.54 22.29 -5.16
C ALA A 92 12.67 21.43 -6.08
N SER A 93 11.46 21.02 -5.64
CA SER A 93 10.59 20.21 -6.50
C SER A 93 9.11 20.24 -6.13
N ARG A 94 8.27 20.58 -7.12
CA ARG A 94 6.81 20.32 -7.09
C ARG A 94 6.47 18.83 -6.85
N ARG A 95 7.45 17.92 -7.04
CA ARG A 95 7.34 16.47 -6.75
C ARG A 95 7.14 16.14 -5.26
N ALA A 96 7.40 17.09 -4.36
CA ALA A 96 7.22 16.94 -2.92
C ALA A 96 5.77 17.12 -2.42
N VAL A 97 4.85 17.51 -3.32
CA VAL A 97 3.45 17.79 -3.01
C VAL A 97 2.57 16.64 -3.52
N ASP A 98 1.75 16.07 -2.65
CA ASP A 98 0.73 15.06 -3.00
C ASP A 98 -0.68 15.48 -2.56
N ASP A 99 -0.92 16.80 -2.59
CA ASP A 99 -2.14 17.42 -2.08
C ASP A 99 -3.30 17.26 -3.06
N GLY A 100 -4.35 16.57 -2.63
CA GLY A 100 -5.59 16.38 -3.38
C GLY A 100 -6.60 17.53 -3.23
N THR A 101 -6.29 18.54 -2.40
CA THR A 101 -7.18 19.69 -2.15
C THR A 101 -7.63 20.41 -3.43
N PRO A 102 -6.77 20.66 -4.45
CA PRO A 102 -7.22 21.30 -5.69
C PRO A 102 -8.31 20.51 -6.43
N ILE A 103 -8.17 19.17 -6.48
CA ILE A 103 -9.15 18.27 -7.10
C ILE A 103 -10.43 18.28 -6.27
N ALA A 104 -10.32 18.18 -4.95
CA ALA A 104 -11.48 18.19 -4.05
C ALA A 104 -12.31 19.47 -4.19
N ARG A 105 -11.67 20.64 -4.26
CA ARG A 105 -12.36 21.93 -4.47
C ARG A 105 -13.14 21.96 -5.78
N ARG A 106 -12.55 21.43 -6.86
CA ARG A 106 -13.21 21.38 -8.18
C ARG A 106 -14.46 20.50 -8.17
N LEU A 107 -14.47 19.48 -7.32
CA LEU A 107 -15.55 18.52 -7.13
C LEU A 107 -16.53 18.91 -5.99
N GLY A 108 -16.32 20.04 -5.31
CA GLY A 108 -17.17 20.48 -4.18
C GLY A 108 -17.02 19.63 -2.91
N LEU A 109 -15.87 18.99 -2.70
CA LEU A 109 -15.66 18.03 -1.62
C LEU A 109 -14.96 18.64 -0.41
N ALA A 110 -15.42 18.29 0.80
CA ALA A 110 -14.77 18.65 2.05
C ALA A 110 -13.47 17.84 2.26
N THR A 111 -12.37 18.51 2.62
CA THR A 111 -11.08 17.84 2.86
C THR A 111 -10.58 17.98 4.28
N ILE A 112 -9.91 16.93 4.76
CA ILE A 112 -9.19 16.92 6.03
C ILE A 112 -7.70 16.71 5.74
N PRO A 113 -6.83 17.70 6.02
CA PRO A 113 -5.40 17.53 5.84
C PRO A 113 -4.84 16.59 6.90
N LEU A 114 -4.11 15.56 6.46
CA LEU A 114 -3.36 14.66 7.34
C LEU A 114 -2.00 15.31 7.68
N ASP A 115 -1.77 15.55 8.97
CA ASP A 115 -0.47 16.04 9.44
C ASP A 115 0.50 14.88 9.69
N THR A 116 1.55 14.82 8.86
CA THR A 116 2.65 13.86 8.98
C THR A 116 3.80 14.36 9.85
N ARG A 117 3.86 15.66 10.18
CA ARG A 117 4.97 16.28 10.91
C ARG A 117 4.94 15.92 12.39
N ARG A 118 3.75 15.71 12.95
CA ARG A 118 3.53 15.42 14.37
C ARG A 118 2.23 14.65 14.57
N SER A 119 2.02 13.54 13.86
CA SER A 119 1.11 12.56 14.46
C SER A 119 1.74 12.23 15.83
N ARG A 120 0.99 12.51 16.90
CA ARG A 120 1.32 12.04 18.25
C ARG A 120 1.18 10.53 18.17
N VAL A 121 2.19 9.89 17.59
CA VAL A 121 2.26 8.45 17.43
C VAL A 121 2.20 7.90 18.84
N THR A 122 1.04 7.33 19.17
CA THR A 122 0.74 6.71 20.45
C THR A 122 1.28 5.29 20.44
N GLU A 123 0.83 4.47 21.38
CA GLU A 123 1.05 3.03 21.31
C GLU A 123 0.50 2.38 20.03
N ASP A 124 -0.34 3.07 19.24
CA ASP A 124 -0.80 2.65 17.91
C ASP A 124 0.36 2.27 16.97
N GLU A 125 1.57 2.79 17.21
CA GLU A 125 2.78 2.35 16.50
C GLU A 125 2.96 0.84 16.56
N LEU A 126 2.67 0.21 17.70
CA LEU A 126 2.75 -1.23 17.86
C LEU A 126 1.77 -1.98 16.97
N TYR A 127 0.64 -1.38 16.60
CA TYR A 127 -0.41 -2.00 15.78
C TYR A 127 -0.34 -1.60 14.30
N PHE A 128 0.54 -0.67 13.92
CA PHE A 128 0.48 -0.06 12.59
C PHE A 128 1.84 0.21 11.97
N LEU A 129 2.69 0.96 12.67
CA LEU A 129 3.92 1.51 12.09
C LEU A 129 5.12 0.58 12.28
N ALA A 130 5.20 -0.09 13.42
CA ALA A 130 6.30 -0.96 13.75
C ALA A 130 6.11 -2.40 13.25
N PRO A 131 4.94 -3.07 13.33
CA PRO A 131 4.77 -4.47 12.93
C PRO A 131 4.46 -4.66 11.43
N GLY A 132 4.64 -3.65 10.57
CA GLY A 132 4.39 -3.79 9.14
C GLY A 132 5.56 -4.43 8.40
N CYS A 133 5.32 -5.51 7.64
CA CYS A 133 6.27 -5.99 6.62
C CYS A 133 6.33 -5.07 5.39
N ALA A 134 5.32 -4.22 5.22
CA ALA A 134 5.27 -3.13 4.26
C ALA A 134 5.79 -1.83 4.88
N PRO A 135 6.33 -0.90 4.09
CA PRO A 135 6.97 0.25 4.68
C PRO A 135 5.90 1.26 5.17
N PRO A 136 5.98 1.70 6.44
CA PRO A 136 4.87 2.33 7.13
C PRO A 136 4.47 3.70 6.56
N THR A 137 3.18 4.02 6.64
CA THR A 137 2.63 5.31 6.17
C THR A 137 2.06 6.11 7.34
N LEU A 138 2.86 7.00 7.94
CA LEU A 138 2.47 7.87 9.06
C LEU A 138 1.16 8.64 8.81
N ALA A 139 0.89 9.00 7.56
CA ALA A 139 -0.34 9.73 7.23
C ALA A 139 -1.61 8.93 7.57
N LEU A 140 -1.60 7.62 7.32
CA LEU A 140 -2.76 6.76 7.60
C LEU A 140 -3.01 6.59 9.11
N HIS A 141 -2.00 6.82 9.96
CA HIS A 141 -2.22 6.89 11.42
C HIS A 141 -3.09 8.07 11.81
N GLY A 142 -2.84 9.25 11.24
CA GLY A 142 -3.66 10.44 11.48
C GLY A 142 -5.12 10.25 11.08
N LEU A 143 -5.33 9.56 9.95
CA LEU A 143 -6.65 9.14 9.48
C LEU A 143 -7.32 8.20 10.49
N ALA A 144 -6.63 7.14 10.89
CA ALA A 144 -7.17 6.13 11.80
C ALA A 144 -7.63 6.76 13.13
N ARG A 145 -6.82 7.66 13.69
CA ARG A 145 -7.17 8.41 14.91
C ARG A 145 -8.36 9.36 14.73
N HIS A 146 -8.53 9.91 13.53
CA HIS A 146 -9.67 10.78 13.25
C HIS A 146 -10.99 9.99 13.32
N ILE A 147 -10.99 8.77 12.77
CA ILE A 147 -12.16 7.88 12.79
C ILE A 147 -12.40 7.36 14.21
N GLU A 148 -11.36 6.90 14.89
CA GLU A 148 -11.43 6.35 16.26
C GLU A 148 -12.14 7.32 17.23
N ARG A 149 -11.86 8.63 17.13
CA ARG A 149 -12.45 9.65 18.01
C ARG A 149 -13.91 9.99 17.69
N ARG A 150 -14.49 9.42 16.64
CA ARG A 150 -15.83 9.74 16.17
C ARG A 150 -16.74 8.53 16.29
N ARG A 151 -16.78 7.74 15.24
CA ARG A 151 -17.65 6.57 15.09
C ARG A 151 -17.02 5.61 14.10
N PRO A 152 -17.37 4.32 14.16
CA PRO A 152 -16.94 3.37 13.17
C PRO A 152 -17.30 3.84 11.75
N ALA A 153 -16.49 3.53 10.76
CA ALA A 153 -16.68 4.09 9.42
C ALA A 153 -16.27 3.16 8.28
N VAL A 154 -16.86 3.37 7.11
CA VAL A 154 -16.31 2.89 5.85
C VAL A 154 -15.27 3.89 5.34
N LEU A 155 -14.13 3.38 4.86
CA LEU A 155 -13.07 4.18 4.28
C LEU A 155 -12.82 3.75 2.84
N PHE A 156 -13.18 4.60 1.88
CA PHE A 156 -12.91 4.36 0.47
C PHE A 156 -11.48 4.75 0.10
N THR A 157 -10.75 3.81 -0.51
CA THR A 157 -9.34 4.01 -0.89
C THR A 157 -9.08 3.63 -2.35
N GLY A 158 -8.06 4.26 -2.92
CA GLY A 158 -7.50 3.90 -4.23
C GLY A 158 -6.50 2.75 -4.17
N PHE A 159 -6.45 1.97 -3.09
CA PHE A 159 -5.55 0.81 -3.02
C PHE A 159 -5.88 -0.22 -4.10
N LEU A 160 -4.86 -0.90 -4.58
CA LEU A 160 -4.90 -1.83 -5.72
C LEU A 160 -5.11 -1.16 -7.09
N GLY A 161 -5.15 0.18 -7.14
CA GLY A 161 -5.38 0.91 -8.39
C GLY A 161 -4.24 0.77 -9.39
N ASP A 162 -3.00 0.64 -8.92
CA ASP A 162 -1.86 0.40 -9.80
C ASP A 162 -1.80 -1.02 -10.35
N GLU A 163 -2.32 -2.02 -9.65
CA GLU A 163 -2.37 -3.36 -10.19
C GLU A 163 -3.57 -3.60 -11.10
N VAL A 164 -4.66 -2.85 -10.91
CA VAL A 164 -5.91 -3.03 -11.67
C VAL A 164 -6.00 -2.14 -12.90
N TRP A 165 -5.53 -0.88 -12.83
CA TRP A 165 -5.73 0.10 -13.90
C TRP A 165 -4.47 0.47 -14.67
N ASP A 166 -3.28 0.08 -14.18
CA ASP A 166 -2.02 0.46 -14.82
C ASP A 166 -1.73 -0.41 -16.03
N ARG A 167 -1.22 0.25 -17.08
CA ARG A 167 -0.78 -0.36 -18.33
C ARG A 167 0.72 -0.65 -18.35
N ASP A 168 1.42 -0.40 -17.24
CA ASP A 168 2.83 -0.75 -17.12
C ASP A 168 3.06 -2.25 -17.49
N PRO A 169 4.08 -2.56 -18.32
CA PRO A 169 4.33 -3.93 -18.76
C PRO A 169 4.54 -4.94 -17.63
N ARG A 170 4.97 -4.49 -16.43
CA ARG A 170 5.14 -5.39 -15.29
C ARG A 170 3.80 -5.79 -14.69
N GLU A 171 2.85 -4.86 -14.62
CA GLU A 171 1.50 -5.15 -14.13
C GLU A 171 0.74 -5.99 -15.14
N ARG A 172 0.88 -5.68 -16.44
CA ARG A 172 0.25 -6.45 -17.53
C ARG A 172 0.52 -7.95 -17.44
N ARG A 173 1.75 -8.38 -17.12
CA ARG A 173 2.07 -9.80 -16.92
C ARG A 173 1.17 -10.50 -15.88
N TYR A 174 0.80 -9.81 -14.80
CA TYR A 174 -0.08 -10.37 -13.78
C TYR A 174 -1.53 -10.32 -14.25
N GLN A 175 -1.94 -9.19 -14.84
CA GLN A 175 -3.29 -8.97 -15.33
C GLN A 175 -3.66 -10.00 -16.40
N ASP A 176 -2.76 -10.27 -17.36
CA ASP A 176 -2.93 -11.27 -18.42
C ASP A 176 -3.03 -12.69 -17.84
N ALA A 177 -2.37 -12.96 -16.71
CA ALA A 177 -2.49 -14.21 -15.97
C ALA A 177 -3.77 -14.28 -15.08
N GLY A 178 -4.64 -13.25 -15.11
CA GLY A 178 -5.87 -13.21 -14.33
C GLY A 178 -5.66 -12.97 -12.83
N ILE A 179 -4.47 -12.49 -12.44
CA ILE A 179 -4.10 -12.25 -11.06
C ILE A 179 -3.70 -10.78 -10.86
N THR A 180 -3.90 -10.26 -9.66
CA THR A 180 -3.32 -8.96 -9.29
C THR A 180 -1.98 -9.18 -8.62
N ARG A 181 -0.97 -8.38 -8.98
CA ARG A 181 0.31 -8.38 -8.27
C ARG A 181 0.02 -8.06 -6.80
N GLY A 182 0.30 -8.97 -5.89
CA GLY A 182 0.09 -8.67 -4.47
C GLY A 182 0.98 -7.48 -4.06
N ASP A 183 0.40 -6.43 -3.49
CA ASP A 183 1.12 -5.42 -2.73
C ASP A 183 0.83 -5.57 -1.24
N THR A 184 1.85 -5.26 -0.45
CA THR A 184 1.82 -5.36 1.01
C THR A 184 1.33 -4.06 1.67
N THR A 185 1.17 -2.95 0.94
CA THR A 185 0.77 -1.65 1.51
C THR A 185 -0.55 -1.72 2.29
N ALA A 186 -1.54 -2.49 1.81
CA ALA A 186 -2.79 -2.65 2.52
C ALA A 186 -2.66 -3.51 3.79
N LEU A 187 -1.66 -4.40 3.89
CA LEU A 187 -1.42 -5.22 5.09
C LEU A 187 -1.14 -4.37 6.31
N MET A 188 -0.57 -3.18 6.13
CA MET A 188 -0.32 -2.24 7.23
C MET A 188 -1.61 -1.85 7.94
N LEU A 189 -2.74 -1.79 7.21
CA LEU A 189 -4.02 -1.42 7.82
C LEU A 189 -4.68 -2.55 8.63
N SER A 190 -4.10 -3.76 8.66
CA SER A 190 -4.78 -4.96 9.20
C SER A 190 -5.24 -4.80 10.65
N GLU A 191 -4.33 -4.44 11.56
CA GLU A 191 -4.64 -4.33 12.99
C GLU A 191 -5.23 -2.97 13.35
N ILE A 192 -4.67 -1.88 12.80
CA ILE A 192 -5.11 -0.52 13.14
C ILE A 192 -6.57 -0.25 12.75
N ARG A 193 -7.07 -0.88 11.69
CA ARG A 193 -8.47 -0.73 11.27
C ARG A 193 -9.44 -1.39 12.24
N LEU A 194 -9.04 -2.49 12.86
CA LEU A 194 -9.83 -3.17 13.89
C LEU A 194 -9.87 -2.30 15.15
N LYS A 195 -8.70 -1.84 15.60
CA LYS A 195 -8.58 -0.96 16.77
C LYS A 195 -9.31 0.37 16.60
N SER A 196 -9.24 0.98 15.42
CA SER A 196 -9.83 2.30 15.14
C SER A 196 -11.27 2.23 14.64
N GLY A 197 -11.79 1.03 14.39
CA GLY A 197 -13.18 0.81 13.99
C GLY A 197 -13.51 1.20 12.55
N PHE A 198 -12.63 0.94 11.57
CA PHE A 198 -12.97 1.22 10.16
C PHE A 198 -12.86 0.02 9.23
N ILE A 199 -13.71 0.05 8.19
CA ILE A 199 -13.75 -0.93 7.11
C ILE A 199 -13.10 -0.29 5.88
N ASN A 200 -11.91 -0.75 5.50
CA ASN A 200 -11.27 -0.31 4.27
C ASN A 200 -11.99 -0.93 3.06
N VAL A 201 -12.47 -0.07 2.16
CA VAL A 201 -13.07 -0.44 0.87
C VAL A 201 -12.13 0.03 -0.24
N PRO A 202 -11.20 -0.82 -0.70
CA PRO A 202 -10.40 -0.53 -1.87
C PRO A 202 -11.28 -0.62 -3.12
N VAL A 203 -11.72 0.52 -3.64
CA VAL A 203 -12.66 0.58 -4.76
C VAL A 203 -12.12 -0.09 -6.04
N PRO A 204 -10.82 0.02 -6.39
CA PRO A 204 -10.27 -0.74 -7.53
C PRO A 204 -10.45 -2.26 -7.39
N ALA A 205 -10.46 -2.79 -6.16
CA ALA A 205 -10.58 -4.22 -5.91
C ALA A 205 -11.97 -4.79 -6.21
N LEU A 206 -13.02 -3.95 -6.33
CA LEU A 206 -14.40 -4.42 -6.56
C LEU A 206 -14.54 -5.25 -7.85
N CYS A 207 -13.73 -4.94 -8.88
CA CYS A 207 -13.70 -5.66 -10.15
C CYS A 207 -12.38 -6.39 -10.42
N ALA A 208 -11.48 -6.49 -9.44
CA ALA A 208 -10.15 -7.08 -9.63
C ALA A 208 -10.16 -8.57 -10.03
N ARG A 209 -11.27 -9.28 -9.78
CA ARG A 209 -11.46 -10.66 -10.23
C ARG A 209 -11.64 -10.79 -11.76
N ARG A 210 -11.85 -9.67 -12.43
CA ARG A 210 -11.94 -9.54 -13.89
C ARG A 210 -10.82 -8.63 -14.41
N VAL A 211 -9.64 -8.72 -13.82
CA VAL A 211 -8.52 -7.85 -14.20
C VAL A 211 -8.11 -8.00 -15.67
N GLN A 212 -8.25 -9.19 -16.27
CA GLN A 212 -8.08 -9.41 -17.72
C GLN A 212 -9.05 -8.56 -18.53
N ASP A 213 -10.34 -8.62 -18.21
CA ASP A 213 -11.36 -7.80 -18.84
C ASP A 213 -11.03 -6.30 -18.72
N LEU A 214 -10.56 -5.85 -17.55
CA LEU A 214 -10.17 -4.45 -17.33
C LEU A 214 -8.91 -4.05 -18.12
N ALA A 215 -7.96 -4.98 -18.31
CA ALA A 215 -6.81 -4.76 -19.17
C ALA A 215 -7.26 -4.56 -20.63
N VAL A 216 -8.17 -5.41 -21.12
CA VAL A 216 -8.78 -5.29 -22.46
C VAL A 216 -9.52 -3.98 -22.62
N VAL A 217 -10.36 -3.59 -21.64
CA VAL A 217 -11.05 -2.28 -21.65
C VAL A 217 -10.04 -1.14 -21.73
N SER A 218 -8.95 -1.20 -20.96
CA SER A 218 -7.91 -0.15 -20.98
C SER A 218 -7.22 -0.02 -22.35
N ASP A 219 -7.11 -1.11 -23.11
CA ASP A 219 -6.49 -1.15 -24.44
C ASP A 219 -7.48 -0.96 -25.60
N SER A 220 -8.79 -0.96 -25.32
CA SER A 220 -9.86 -0.79 -26.32
C SER A 220 -9.80 0.52 -27.10
N THR A 221 -10.39 0.59 -28.28
CA THR A 221 -10.47 1.83 -29.07
C THR A 221 -11.20 2.95 -28.33
N GLU A 222 -12.22 2.64 -27.52
CA GLU A 222 -12.94 3.65 -26.73
C GLU A 222 -12.05 4.36 -25.70
N MET A 223 -10.97 3.74 -25.21
CA MET A 223 -10.04 4.37 -24.26
C MET A 223 -8.97 5.24 -24.92
N ALA A 224 -8.89 5.28 -26.26
CA ALA A 224 -7.83 6.00 -26.98
C ALA A 224 -7.65 7.47 -26.56
N PRO A 225 -8.73 8.28 -26.37
CA PRO A 225 -8.58 9.69 -25.97
C PRO A 225 -7.96 9.90 -24.58
N TRP A 226 -7.98 8.86 -23.74
CA TRP A 226 -7.48 8.86 -22.37
C TRP A 226 -6.20 8.03 -22.21
N ARG A 227 -5.62 7.55 -23.30
CA ARG A 227 -4.27 6.95 -23.28
C ARG A 227 -3.20 8.01 -23.45
N LEU A 228 -2.06 7.82 -22.77
CA LEU A 228 -0.87 8.64 -22.97
C LEU A 228 0.07 8.13 -24.07
N GLY A 229 -0.10 6.89 -24.52
CA GLY A 229 0.64 6.31 -25.65
C GLY A 229 2.10 5.92 -25.36
N ALA A 230 2.83 6.66 -24.52
CA ALA A 230 4.21 6.35 -24.13
C ALA A 230 4.52 6.81 -22.70
N GLY A 231 4.72 5.88 -21.77
CA GLY A 231 5.12 6.16 -20.39
C GLY A 231 4.88 5.00 -19.42
N ASP A 232 5.57 5.02 -18.29
CA ASP A 232 5.48 4.05 -17.18
C ASP A 232 4.36 4.40 -16.17
N TYR A 233 3.43 5.28 -16.56
CA TYR A 233 2.36 5.78 -15.68
C TYR A 233 1.11 6.16 -16.48
N ASP A 234 0.51 5.18 -17.15
CA ASP A 234 -0.68 5.33 -17.99
C ASP A 234 -1.85 4.51 -17.45
N ARG A 235 -2.96 5.19 -17.12
CA ARG A 235 -4.16 4.59 -16.51
C ARG A 235 -5.42 5.19 -17.13
N PRO A 236 -5.90 4.64 -18.27
CA PRO A 236 -6.97 5.27 -19.04
C PRO A 236 -8.31 5.29 -18.31
N ILE A 237 -8.66 4.22 -17.59
CA ILE A 237 -9.91 4.11 -16.83
C ILE A 237 -10.02 5.24 -15.78
N PRO A 238 -9.09 5.39 -14.81
CA PRO A 238 -9.20 6.47 -13.83
C PRO A 238 -9.04 7.86 -14.45
N ARG A 239 -8.28 7.99 -15.54
CA ARG A 239 -8.19 9.26 -16.28
C ARG A 239 -9.55 9.66 -16.87
N ARG A 240 -10.23 8.74 -17.57
CA ARG A 240 -11.56 8.99 -18.13
C ARG A 240 -12.55 9.42 -17.06
N ILE A 241 -12.56 8.71 -15.93
CA ILE A 241 -13.39 9.06 -14.76
C ILE A 241 -13.14 10.50 -14.28
N LEU A 242 -11.88 10.94 -14.21
CA LEU A 242 -11.53 12.27 -13.74
C LEU A 242 -11.88 13.37 -14.75
N GLU A 243 -11.57 13.15 -16.02
CA GLU A 243 -11.83 14.13 -17.08
C GLU A 243 -13.32 14.32 -17.34
N GLU A 244 -14.11 13.23 -17.38
CA GLU A 244 -15.57 13.29 -17.51
C GLU A 244 -16.21 13.97 -16.28
N ALA A 245 -15.58 13.92 -15.12
CA ALA A 245 -16.01 14.67 -13.92
C ALA A 245 -15.57 16.15 -13.91
N GLY A 246 -14.95 16.63 -14.99
CA GLY A 246 -14.52 18.03 -15.13
C GLY A 246 -13.24 18.39 -14.38
N VAL A 247 -12.43 17.39 -13.99
CA VAL A 247 -11.11 17.63 -13.37
C VAL A 247 -10.07 17.87 -14.48
N PRO A 248 -9.38 19.03 -14.50
CA PRO A 248 -8.34 19.30 -15.50
C PRO A 248 -7.13 18.37 -15.36
N ARG A 249 -6.60 17.91 -16.50
CA ARG A 249 -5.41 17.03 -16.61
C ARG A 249 -4.20 17.52 -15.80
N ALA A 250 -4.02 18.84 -15.68
CA ALA A 250 -2.91 19.43 -14.95
C ALA A 250 -2.97 19.20 -13.42
N LEU A 251 -4.14 18.84 -12.87
CA LEU A 251 -4.32 18.69 -11.42
C LEU A 251 -3.98 17.30 -10.89
N PHE A 252 -3.94 16.28 -11.74
CA PHE A 252 -3.74 14.90 -11.33
C PHE A 252 -2.68 14.20 -12.17
N ALA A 253 -2.14 13.13 -11.59
CA ALA A 253 -1.32 12.14 -12.25
C ALA A 253 -0.11 12.63 -13.08
N GLY A 254 0.49 13.76 -12.71
CA GLY A 254 1.75 14.19 -13.33
C GLY A 254 2.92 13.21 -13.11
N ARG A 255 2.91 12.41 -12.03
CA ARG A 255 3.86 11.32 -11.76
C ARG A 255 3.36 10.41 -10.62
N LYS A 256 3.71 9.11 -10.65
CA LYS A 256 3.52 8.19 -9.51
C LYS A 256 4.24 8.71 -8.24
N LYS A 257 3.51 8.74 -7.13
CA LYS A 257 3.99 9.18 -5.81
C LYS A 257 3.56 8.16 -4.77
N ALA A 258 4.35 8.01 -3.71
CA ALA A 258 3.99 7.23 -2.54
C ALA A 258 4.14 8.09 -1.28
N VAL A 259 3.51 7.68 -0.18
CA VAL A 259 3.61 8.35 1.14
C VAL A 259 4.37 7.47 2.15
N VAL A 260 4.99 6.41 1.65
CA VAL A 260 5.66 5.37 2.40
C VAL A 260 7.03 5.82 2.91
N ARG A 261 7.33 5.55 4.20
CA ARG A 261 8.62 5.87 4.85
C ARG A 261 9.02 4.75 5.81
N THR A 262 10.27 4.29 5.73
CA THR A 262 10.85 3.36 6.69
C THR A 262 11.44 4.08 7.90
N TYR A 263 11.40 3.43 9.07
CA TYR A 263 11.98 3.93 10.31
C TYR A 263 12.89 2.87 10.92
N THR A 264 13.93 3.31 11.61
CA THR A 264 14.92 2.44 12.26
C THR A 264 14.73 2.31 13.77
N TRP A 265 13.78 3.06 14.33
CA TRP A 265 13.37 2.96 15.73
C TRP A 265 11.97 3.56 15.91
N PRO A 266 11.29 3.29 17.04
CA PRO A 266 9.95 3.80 17.29
C PRO A 266 9.88 5.33 17.25
N ARG A 267 8.85 5.85 16.58
CA ARG A 267 8.53 7.29 16.54
C ARG A 267 8.03 7.75 17.90
N ASN A 268 7.22 6.94 18.57
CA ASN A 268 6.78 7.14 19.95
C ASN A 268 7.97 7.00 20.90
N HIS A 269 8.30 8.09 21.59
CA HIS A 269 9.42 8.14 22.53
C HIS A 269 9.26 7.16 23.70
N ALA A 270 8.02 6.90 24.14
CA ALA A 270 7.75 5.97 25.24
C ALA A 270 8.09 4.52 24.89
N LEU A 271 8.10 4.17 23.60
CA LEU A 271 8.42 2.82 23.15
C LEU A 271 9.92 2.57 22.98
N ARG A 272 10.73 3.64 22.81
CA ARG A 272 12.16 3.54 22.52
C ARG A 272 12.98 2.80 23.60
N PRO A 273 12.77 3.02 24.92
CA PRO A 273 13.52 2.30 25.93
C PRO A 273 13.39 0.78 25.78
N SER A 274 12.16 0.28 25.60
CA SER A 274 11.90 -1.15 25.42
C SER A 274 12.50 -1.71 24.13
N TYR A 275 12.45 -0.94 23.04
CA TYR A 275 13.09 -1.32 21.77
C TYR A 275 14.61 -1.42 21.91
N PHE A 276 15.26 -0.39 22.47
CA PHE A 276 16.72 -0.41 22.62
C PHE A 276 17.20 -1.45 23.64
N ALA A 277 16.39 -1.77 24.65
CA ALA A 277 16.66 -2.89 25.55
C ALA A 277 16.64 -4.24 24.80
N ASP A 278 15.64 -4.48 23.94
CA ASP A 278 15.57 -5.70 23.12
C ASP A 278 16.74 -5.78 22.12
N VAL A 279 17.11 -4.66 21.48
CA VAL A 279 18.26 -4.60 20.57
C VAL A 279 19.57 -4.90 21.32
N ARG A 280 19.74 -4.34 22.51
CA ARG A 280 20.92 -4.61 23.35
C ARG A 280 20.98 -6.07 23.77
N ALA A 281 19.89 -6.62 24.27
CA ALA A 281 19.82 -7.99 24.76
C ALA A 281 20.10 -9.03 23.67
N ARG A 282 19.61 -8.81 22.44
CA ARG A 282 19.70 -9.80 21.36
C ARG A 282 20.90 -9.61 20.43
N TYR A 283 21.36 -8.37 20.26
CA TYR A 283 22.37 -8.03 19.25
C TYR A 283 23.60 -7.34 19.84
N GLY A 284 23.64 -7.09 21.16
CA GLY A 284 24.78 -6.46 21.83
C GLY A 284 25.00 -5.00 21.44
N ARG A 285 23.98 -4.32 20.88
CA ARG A 285 24.09 -2.94 20.40
C ARG A 285 23.18 -2.01 21.19
N GLY A 286 23.73 -0.90 21.68
CA GLY A 286 22.98 0.15 22.36
C GLY A 286 22.40 1.19 21.40
N ALA A 287 21.57 2.09 21.94
CA ALA A 287 20.93 3.18 21.18
C ALA A 287 21.92 4.02 20.37
N GLY A 288 23.10 4.34 20.93
CA GLY A 288 24.14 5.12 20.25
C GLY A 288 24.61 4.47 18.93
N PHE A 289 24.76 3.14 18.90
CA PHE A 289 25.11 2.42 17.68
C PHE A 289 24.00 2.51 16.63
N VAL A 290 22.73 2.39 17.04
CA VAL A 290 21.59 2.51 16.12
C VAL A 290 21.54 3.90 15.48
N TYR A 291 21.72 4.95 16.29
CA TYR A 291 21.76 6.33 15.79
C TYR A 291 22.94 6.57 14.84
N LEU A 292 24.13 6.10 15.20
CA LEU A 292 25.32 6.21 14.35
C LEU A 292 25.14 5.47 13.03
N HIS A 293 24.62 4.24 13.08
CA HIS A 293 24.36 3.43 11.89
C HIS A 293 23.38 4.11 10.93
N GLN A 294 22.31 4.73 11.46
CA GLN A 294 21.38 5.53 10.66
C GLN A 294 22.05 6.75 10.04
N ALA A 295 22.87 7.48 10.80
CA ALA A 295 23.57 8.67 10.29
C ALA A 295 24.53 8.29 9.15
N VAL A 296 25.33 7.24 9.33
CA VAL A 296 26.24 6.72 8.31
C VAL A 296 25.47 6.27 7.06
N ASN A 297 24.38 5.52 7.22
CA ASN A 297 23.55 5.10 6.09
C ASN A 297 22.87 6.27 5.38
N HIS A 298 22.50 7.33 6.11
CA HIS A 298 21.93 8.53 5.51
C HIS A 298 22.95 9.28 4.64
N LEU A 299 24.19 9.43 5.12
CA LEU A 299 25.28 10.00 4.34
C LEU A 299 25.60 9.15 3.10
N ALA A 300 25.72 7.83 3.28
CA ALA A 300 25.95 6.88 2.20
C ALA A 300 24.82 6.94 1.16
N PHE A 301 23.56 7.10 1.58
CA PHE A 301 22.41 7.25 0.70
C PHE A 301 22.54 8.47 -0.20
N TRP A 302 22.92 9.63 0.34
CA TRP A 302 23.13 10.83 -0.46
C TRP A 302 24.30 10.69 -1.43
N GLY A 303 25.40 10.05 -1.01
CA GLY A 303 26.51 9.72 -1.90
C GLY A 303 26.07 8.80 -3.06
N PHE A 304 25.34 7.73 -2.74
CA PHE A 304 24.78 6.79 -3.72
C PHE A 304 23.84 7.47 -4.72
N VAL A 305 22.90 8.28 -4.21
CA VAL A 305 21.95 9.03 -5.06
C VAL A 305 22.69 10.04 -5.92
N GLY A 306 23.63 10.80 -5.36
CA GLY A 306 24.45 11.77 -6.10
C GLY A 306 25.24 11.12 -7.24
N TYR A 307 25.94 10.02 -6.95
CA TYR A 307 26.69 9.24 -7.92
C TYR A 307 25.80 8.74 -9.08
N HIS A 308 24.64 8.16 -8.78
CA HIS A 308 23.76 7.64 -9.81
C HIS A 308 23.00 8.73 -10.59
N LEU A 309 22.69 9.87 -9.96
CA LEU A 309 22.15 11.03 -10.68
C LEU A 309 23.20 11.62 -11.64
N LEU A 310 24.46 11.69 -11.22
CA LEU A 310 25.57 12.11 -12.07
C LEU A 310 25.75 11.15 -13.25
N ARG A 311 25.77 9.83 -12.99
CA ARG A 311 25.85 8.81 -14.06
C ARG A 311 24.70 8.89 -15.04
N ARG A 312 23.49 9.13 -14.55
CA ARG A 312 22.32 9.32 -15.41
C ARG A 312 22.47 10.57 -16.28
N LYS A 313 23.01 11.66 -15.73
CA LYS A 313 23.20 12.92 -16.47
C LYS A 313 24.31 12.82 -17.51
N LEU A 314 25.43 12.17 -17.17
CA LEU A 314 26.61 12.08 -18.03
C LEU A 314 26.52 10.96 -19.06
N TRP A 315 25.92 9.82 -18.70
CA TRP A 315 25.97 8.58 -19.49
C TRP A 315 24.59 7.96 -19.74
N SER A 316 23.49 8.64 -19.40
CA SER A 316 22.12 8.12 -19.55
C SER A 316 21.84 6.77 -18.87
N ILE A 317 22.69 6.38 -17.91
CA ILE A 317 22.57 5.10 -17.20
C ILE A 317 21.44 5.19 -16.19
N LYS A 318 20.48 4.25 -16.26
CA LYS A 318 19.37 4.20 -15.31
C LYS A 318 19.89 3.83 -13.91
N PRO A 319 19.46 4.55 -12.85
CA PRO A 319 19.87 4.23 -11.49
C PRO A 319 19.33 2.84 -11.07
N PRO A 320 20.13 2.02 -10.37
CA PRO A 320 19.67 0.75 -9.82
C PRO A 320 18.67 1.01 -8.67
N LYS A 321 17.98 -0.06 -8.22
CA LYS A 321 17.14 0.00 -7.02
C LYS A 321 18.03 0.33 -5.81
N THR A 322 17.64 1.32 -5.02
CA THR A 322 18.37 1.68 -3.81
C THR A 322 18.19 0.60 -2.73
N PRO A 323 19.27 0.03 -2.17
CA PRO A 323 19.18 -0.89 -1.04
C PRO A 323 18.54 -0.24 0.20
N ALA A 324 17.89 -1.04 1.04
CA ALA A 324 17.36 -0.56 2.32
C ALA A 324 18.48 -0.15 3.30
N VAL A 325 19.62 -0.85 3.26
CA VAL A 325 20.83 -0.58 4.05
C VAL A 325 22.05 -0.62 3.12
N LEU A 326 22.83 0.45 3.10
CA LEU A 326 24.04 0.58 2.28
C LEU A 326 25.28 0.11 3.04
N VAL A 327 25.39 0.44 4.33
CA VAL A 327 26.53 0.12 5.18
C VAL A 327 26.08 -0.76 6.35
N GLY A 328 26.80 -1.86 6.58
CA GLY A 328 26.52 -2.78 7.68
C GLY A 328 25.20 -3.54 7.51
N ARG A 329 25.05 -4.25 6.38
CA ARG A 329 23.83 -5.02 6.00
C ARG A 329 23.36 -6.04 7.04
N ARG A 330 24.22 -6.44 7.98
CA ARG A 330 23.86 -7.29 9.12
C ARG A 330 22.81 -6.64 10.04
N PHE A 331 22.71 -5.31 10.02
CA PHE A 331 21.76 -4.55 10.84
C PHE A 331 20.74 -3.84 9.96
N ASP A 332 19.61 -4.49 9.72
CA ASP A 332 18.42 -3.86 9.17
C ASP A 332 17.48 -3.46 10.31
N PHE A 333 17.66 -2.24 10.82
CA PHE A 333 16.87 -1.74 11.95
C PHE A 333 15.39 -1.52 11.61
N GLY A 334 15.02 -1.41 10.33
CA GLY A 334 13.61 -1.41 9.94
C GLY A 334 12.98 -2.79 10.16
N TYR A 335 13.69 -3.85 9.78
CA TYR A 335 13.28 -5.22 10.05
C TYR A 335 13.32 -5.59 11.53
N LEU A 336 14.33 -5.12 12.28
CA LEU A 336 14.40 -5.35 13.72
C LEU A 336 13.27 -4.64 14.49
N LEU A 337 12.86 -3.46 14.04
CA LEU A 337 11.68 -2.76 14.56
C LEU A 337 10.41 -3.60 14.40
N PHE A 338 10.23 -4.23 13.24
CA PHE A 338 9.15 -5.19 12.98
C PHE A 338 9.16 -6.37 13.95
N LEU A 339 10.31 -7.04 14.08
CA LEU A 339 10.42 -8.21 14.96
C LEU A 339 10.15 -7.86 16.43
N TRP A 340 10.65 -6.72 16.89
CA TRP A 340 10.40 -6.24 18.26
C TRP A 340 8.92 -5.94 18.49
N ALA A 341 8.24 -5.26 17.55
CA ALA A 341 6.83 -4.93 17.67
C ALA A 341 5.95 -6.17 17.64
N ALA A 342 6.21 -7.11 16.73
CA ALA A 342 5.48 -8.38 16.65
C ALA A 342 5.62 -9.19 17.96
N ARG A 343 6.83 -9.28 18.53
CA ARG A 343 7.05 -9.92 19.84
C ARG A 343 6.29 -9.22 20.97
N THR A 344 6.34 -7.89 20.99
CA THR A 344 5.68 -7.07 22.02
C THR A 344 4.16 -7.26 21.97
N LEU A 345 3.56 -7.22 20.78
CA LEU A 345 2.14 -7.49 20.59
C LEU A 345 1.79 -8.94 20.96
N ALA A 346 2.57 -9.92 20.53
CA ALA A 346 2.33 -11.32 20.84
C ALA A 346 2.32 -11.56 22.36
N ALA A 347 3.26 -10.96 23.10
CA ALA A 347 3.30 -11.05 24.56
C ALA A 347 2.08 -10.39 25.22
N ARG A 348 1.67 -9.20 24.75
CA ARG A 348 0.47 -8.48 25.24
C ARG A 348 -0.80 -9.31 25.00
N LEU A 349 -0.99 -9.81 23.78
CA LEU A 349 -2.16 -10.61 23.42
C LEU A 349 -2.19 -11.95 24.16
N ALA A 350 -1.04 -12.61 24.34
CA ALA A 350 -0.98 -13.83 25.13
C ALA A 350 -1.38 -13.60 26.60
N ALA A 351 -1.01 -12.46 27.18
CA ALA A 351 -1.44 -12.09 28.54
C ALA A 351 -2.96 -11.87 28.62
N VAL A 352 -3.53 -11.16 27.64
CA VAL A 352 -4.98 -10.96 27.54
C VAL A 352 -5.74 -12.28 27.39
N LEU A 353 -5.28 -13.17 26.49
CA LEU A 353 -5.91 -14.48 26.27
C LEU A 353 -5.92 -15.33 27.54
N LYS A 354 -4.80 -15.35 28.28
CA LYS A 354 -4.71 -16.03 29.58
C LYS A 354 -5.71 -15.45 30.59
N ALA A 355 -5.81 -14.12 30.69
CA ALA A 355 -6.75 -13.46 31.58
C ALA A 355 -8.21 -13.72 31.22
N SER A 356 -8.52 -13.90 29.92
CA SER A 356 -9.86 -14.24 29.43
C SER A 356 -10.24 -15.71 29.61
N GLY A 357 -9.43 -16.51 30.30
CA GLY A 357 -9.70 -17.93 30.53
C GLY A 357 -9.49 -18.82 29.29
N VAL A 358 -8.88 -18.30 28.22
CA VAL A 358 -8.54 -19.11 27.05
C VAL A 358 -7.37 -20.02 27.41
N VAL A 359 -7.65 -21.31 27.54
CA VAL A 359 -6.62 -22.33 27.76
C VAL A 359 -5.77 -22.44 26.49
N PRO A 360 -4.43 -22.39 26.58
CA PRO A 360 -3.57 -22.65 25.43
C PRO A 360 -3.92 -24.03 24.86
N VAL A 361 -4.39 -24.07 23.61
CA VAL A 361 -4.45 -25.33 22.88
C VAL A 361 -3.00 -25.81 22.78
N PRO A 362 -2.66 -27.00 23.30
CA PRO A 362 -1.33 -27.58 23.09
C PRO A 362 -1.06 -27.49 21.59
N PRO A 363 0.14 -27.08 21.15
CA PRO A 363 0.41 -27.07 19.72
C PRO A 363 0.01 -28.44 19.21
N GLU A 364 -1.00 -28.50 18.33
CA GLU A 364 -1.31 -29.74 17.63
C GLU A 364 0.05 -30.23 17.18
N ARG A 365 0.42 -31.45 17.61
CA ARG A 365 1.53 -32.15 16.97
C ARG A 365 1.11 -32.16 15.52
N ARG A 366 1.57 -31.18 14.73
CA ARG A 366 1.50 -31.20 13.28
C ARG A 366 1.88 -32.62 12.98
N ARG A 367 0.93 -33.42 12.48
CA ARG A 367 1.26 -34.77 12.03
C ARG A 367 2.50 -34.55 11.20
N ARG A 368 3.62 -35.08 11.69
CA ARG A 368 4.89 -35.03 10.98
C ARG A 368 4.62 -35.90 9.77
N THR A 369 4.01 -35.34 8.73
CA THR A 369 4.26 -35.81 7.39
C THR A 369 5.78 -35.70 7.29
N PRO A 370 6.51 -36.82 7.12
CA PRO A 370 7.96 -36.77 7.04
C PRO A 370 8.33 -35.71 6.01
N PRO A 371 9.38 -34.91 6.26
CA PRO A 371 9.82 -33.93 5.28
C PRO A 371 10.03 -34.70 3.98
N ARG A 372 9.19 -34.45 2.96
CA ARG A 372 9.56 -34.87 1.61
C ARG A 372 10.90 -34.21 1.38
N THR A 373 11.91 -35.04 1.16
CA THR A 373 13.28 -34.64 0.86
C THR A 373 13.20 -33.43 -0.06
N PRO A 374 13.76 -32.26 0.31
CA PRO A 374 13.77 -31.12 -0.60
C PRO A 374 14.45 -31.61 -1.87
N ALA A 375 13.75 -31.59 -3.00
CA ALA A 375 14.37 -31.85 -4.27
C ALA A 375 15.57 -30.88 -4.37
N PRO A 376 16.77 -31.38 -4.72
CA PRO A 376 17.95 -30.52 -4.80
C PRO A 376 17.65 -29.36 -5.75
N TRP A 377 17.97 -28.14 -5.29
CA TRP A 377 17.87 -26.94 -6.09
C TRP A 377 18.60 -27.17 -7.43
N PRO A 378 17.99 -26.87 -8.59
CA PRO A 378 18.70 -26.97 -9.85
C PRO A 378 19.90 -26.01 -9.79
N ARG A 379 21.11 -26.57 -9.91
CA ARG A 379 22.33 -25.78 -10.05
C ARG A 379 22.17 -24.91 -11.29
N ALA A 380 22.49 -23.62 -11.15
CA ALA A 380 22.54 -22.69 -12.27
C ALA A 380 23.54 -23.23 -13.30
N THR A 381 23.03 -23.74 -14.43
CA THR A 381 23.85 -23.98 -15.60
C THR A 381 24.08 -22.63 -16.26
N SER A 382 25.33 -22.20 -16.23
CA SER A 382 25.88 -21.14 -17.07
C SER A 382 25.57 -21.44 -18.53
N ALA A 383 24.85 -20.55 -19.19
CA ALA A 383 24.89 -20.41 -20.63
C ALA A 383 24.62 -18.94 -20.93
N ASP A 384 25.71 -18.22 -21.20
CA ASP A 384 25.67 -16.99 -21.99
C ASP A 384 24.92 -17.24 -23.30
N PRO A 385 24.22 -16.22 -23.79
CA PRO A 385 24.19 -16.00 -25.22
C PRO A 385 24.73 -14.60 -25.50
N THR A 386 25.91 -14.56 -26.12
CA THR A 386 26.26 -13.52 -27.09
C THR A 386 26.50 -14.21 -28.44
N PRO A 387 26.26 -13.54 -29.58
CA PRO A 387 25.61 -12.23 -29.78
C PRO A 387 24.11 -12.35 -30.12
#